data_AF-R7HJM4-F1
#
_entry.id   AF-R7HJM4-F1
#
_cell.length_a   1.000
_cell.length_b   1.000
_cell.length_c   1.000
_cell.angle_alpha   90.00
_cell.angle_beta   90.00
_cell.angle_gamma   90.00
#
_symmetry.space_group_name_H-M   'P 1'
#
loop_
_entity.id
_entity.type
_entity.pdbx_description
1 polymer ?
#
loop_
_entity_poly.entity_id
_entity_poly.type
_entity_poly.pdbx_seq_one_letter_code
_entity_poly.pdbx_strand_id
1 'polypeptide(L)'
;MHQKIKKIIIFILLLLINTVNSKTFTIQNTLLDSFTYSENISLIIPSINFSKTFDNNSTLKNNLELEKSSVMPNEENSTVIILGHSGYNFNAYFNDLFDLKKGDFIYLKYLGKTYTYKVFEIEYINKNEFYKVQYNKNYLYLVTCDLYNFSKQIVIKSSKI
;
A
#
# COMPACT_ATOMS: atom_id res chain seq x y z
N MET A 1 1.44 13.12 21.05
CA MET A 1 1.89 14.48 21.44
C MET A 1 3.37 14.72 21.17
N HIS A 2 4.24 13.75 21.49
CA HIS A 2 5.70 13.88 21.35
C HIS A 2 6.24 14.13 19.91
N GLN A 3 5.59 13.60 18.88
CA GLN A 3 6.08 13.69 17.49
C GLN A 3 5.73 15.01 16.78
N LYS A 4 4.58 15.62 17.12
CA LYS A 4 4.21 16.96 16.61
C LYS A 4 5.18 18.04 17.13
N ILE A 5 5.66 17.88 18.36
CA ILE A 5 6.63 18.78 19.00
C ILE A 5 7.99 18.70 18.29
N LYS A 6 8.46 17.50 17.90
CA LYS A 6 9.69 17.33 17.12
C LYS A 6 9.64 18.02 15.75
N LYS A 7 8.48 17.96 15.06
CA LYS A 7 8.26 18.62 13.76
C LYS A 7 8.31 20.15 13.85
N ILE A 8 7.75 20.73 14.93
CA ILE A 8 7.78 22.16 15.21
C ILE A 8 9.20 22.63 15.55
N ILE A 9 9.95 21.87 16.35
CA ILE A 9 11.34 22.21 16.72
C ILE A 9 12.25 22.20 15.49
N ILE A 10 12.13 21.21 14.61
CA ILE A 10 12.91 21.13 13.36
C ILE A 10 12.58 22.30 12.43
N PHE A 11 11.30 22.64 12.25
CA PHE A 11 10.88 23.74 11.39
C PHE A 11 11.38 25.11 11.92
N ILE A 12 11.35 25.32 13.24
CA ILE A 12 11.88 26.52 13.89
C ILE A 12 13.41 26.59 13.76
N LEU A 13 14.12 25.46 13.88
CA LEU A 13 15.58 25.40 13.72
C LEU A 13 16.01 25.70 12.27
N LEU A 14 15.22 25.27 11.27
CA LEU A 14 15.45 25.59 9.85
C LEU A 14 15.16 27.06 9.50
N LEU A 15 14.15 27.68 10.11
CA LEU A 15 13.86 29.11 9.93
C LEU A 15 14.99 30.02 10.43
N LEU A 16 15.77 29.57 11.43
CA LEU A 16 16.89 30.31 12.02
C LEU A 16 18.19 30.29 11.18
N ILE A 17 18.27 29.46 10.12
CA ILE A 17 19.50 29.26 9.32
C ILE A 17 19.42 29.96 7.95
N ASN A 18 18.33 30.67 7.64
CA ASN A 18 18.14 31.28 6.33
C ASN A 18 18.95 32.56 6.11
N THR A 19 20.25 32.38 5.89
CA THR A 19 21.02 33.18 4.94
C THR A 19 22.05 32.29 4.23
N VAL A 20 21.87 32.16 2.90
CA VAL A 20 22.86 31.76 1.88
C VAL A 20 22.95 30.27 1.46
N ASN A 21 22.90 30.11 0.13
CA ASN A 21 23.44 29.07 -0.78
C ASN A 21 22.54 27.95 -1.32
N SER A 22 22.57 27.76 -2.66
CA SER A 22 21.87 26.68 -3.36
C SER A 22 22.37 25.28 -2.99
N LYS A 23 23.63 25.16 -2.56
CA LYS A 23 24.20 23.89 -2.07
C LYS A 23 23.58 23.44 -0.75
N THR A 24 23.25 24.36 0.17
CA THR A 24 22.61 24.01 1.45
C THR A 24 21.16 23.58 1.25
N PHE A 25 20.46 24.16 0.27
CA PHE A 25 19.12 23.73 -0.15
C PHE A 25 19.11 22.30 -0.71
N THR A 26 20.08 21.94 -1.57
CA THR A 26 20.19 20.57 -2.10
C THR A 26 20.49 19.56 -0.98
N ILE A 27 21.37 19.92 -0.03
CA ILE A 27 21.67 19.08 1.15
C ILE A 27 20.43 18.94 2.04
N GLN A 28 19.65 20.00 2.25
CA GLN A 28 18.40 19.93 3.01
C GLN A 28 17.35 19.04 2.34
N ASN A 29 17.18 19.13 1.02
CA ASN A 29 16.26 18.24 0.30
C ASN A 29 16.73 16.79 0.35
N THR A 30 18.01 16.51 0.17
CA THR A 30 18.54 15.14 0.33
C THR A 30 18.44 14.63 1.78
N LEU A 31 18.57 15.50 2.78
CA LEU A 31 18.33 15.14 4.18
C LEU A 31 16.84 14.94 4.49
N LEU A 32 15.94 15.68 3.83
CA LEU A 32 14.48 15.52 3.96
C LEU A 32 13.99 14.24 3.26
N ASP A 33 14.55 13.95 2.08
CA ASP A 33 14.31 12.73 1.31
C ASP A 33 14.84 11.50 2.05
N SER A 34 16.00 11.60 2.73
CA SER A 34 16.52 10.52 3.60
C SER A 34 15.78 10.39 4.93
N PHE A 35 14.93 11.37 5.28
CA PHE A 35 13.92 11.27 6.33
C PHE A 35 12.56 10.80 5.78
N THR A 36 12.54 10.08 4.65
CA THR A 36 11.32 9.44 4.11
C THR A 36 10.63 8.67 5.22
N TYR A 37 9.52 9.24 5.69
CA TYR A 37 8.75 8.66 6.77
C TYR A 37 8.13 7.38 6.22
N SER A 38 8.60 6.22 6.70
CA SER A 38 7.97 4.95 6.41
C SER A 38 6.57 4.96 7.03
N GLU A 39 5.55 4.93 6.18
CA GLU A 39 4.16 4.93 6.61
C GLU A 39 3.65 3.49 6.64
N ASN A 40 3.27 3.04 7.83
CA ASN A 40 2.72 1.70 8.02
C ASN A 40 1.32 1.58 7.41
N ILE A 41 1.13 0.48 6.68
CA ILE A 41 -0.12 0.05 6.06
C ILE A 41 -0.42 -1.34 6.63
N SER A 42 -1.59 -1.52 7.24
CA SER A 42 -2.05 -2.85 7.70
C SER A 42 -3.25 -3.31 6.89
N LEU A 43 -3.12 -4.47 6.25
CA LEU A 43 -4.18 -5.14 5.51
C LEU A 43 -4.75 -6.27 6.36
N ILE A 44 -6.07 -6.24 6.59
CA ILE A 44 -6.77 -7.22 7.42
C ILE A 44 -7.99 -7.74 6.65
N ILE A 45 -8.13 -9.05 6.57
CA ILE A 45 -9.22 -9.71 5.85
C ILE A 45 -9.77 -10.84 6.72
N PRO A 46 -10.82 -10.58 7.53
CA PRO A 46 -11.26 -11.51 8.56
C PRO A 46 -11.78 -12.85 8.04
N SER A 47 -12.43 -12.88 6.86
CA SER A 47 -13.03 -14.11 6.30
C SER A 47 -12.02 -15.22 6.06
N ILE A 48 -10.74 -14.87 5.89
CA ILE A 48 -9.62 -15.77 5.66
C ILE A 48 -8.55 -15.69 6.77
N ASN A 49 -8.88 -15.07 7.92
CA ASN A 49 -7.95 -14.86 9.04
C ASN A 49 -6.61 -14.20 8.66
N PHE A 50 -6.62 -13.33 7.64
CA PHE A 50 -5.40 -12.68 7.14
C PHE A 50 -5.17 -11.34 7.84
N SER A 51 -3.93 -11.10 8.29
CA SER A 51 -3.48 -9.82 8.81
C SER A 51 -2.00 -9.61 8.55
N LYS A 52 -1.64 -8.53 7.85
CA LYS A 52 -0.25 -8.20 7.53
C LYS A 52 -0.02 -6.69 7.57
N THR A 53 1.07 -6.27 8.22
CA THR A 53 1.56 -4.89 8.18
C THR A 53 2.84 -4.81 7.36
N PHE A 54 2.91 -3.79 6.53
CA PHE A 54 4.05 -3.42 5.69
C PHE A 54 4.14 -1.90 5.62
N ASP A 55 5.17 -1.37 4.98
CA ASP A 55 5.30 0.07 4.76
C ASP A 55 5.30 0.43 3.28
N ASN A 56 5.14 1.72 3.00
CA ASN A 56 5.19 2.27 1.65
C ASN A 56 6.51 2.04 0.89
N ASN A 57 7.59 1.68 1.59
CA ASN A 57 8.90 1.38 0.99
C ASN A 57 9.15 -0.14 0.86
N SER A 58 8.21 -0.97 1.30
CA SER A 58 8.32 -2.42 1.29
C SER A 58 8.23 -2.94 -0.14
N THR A 59 8.94 -4.03 -0.39
CA THR A 59 8.99 -4.65 -1.72
C THR A 59 8.59 -6.11 -1.64
N LEU A 60 8.21 -6.67 -2.79
CA LEU A 60 7.88 -8.09 -2.92
C LEU A 60 9.01 -9.02 -2.47
N LYS A 61 10.28 -8.57 -2.44
CA LYS A 61 11.42 -9.37 -1.98
C LYS A 61 11.21 -9.96 -0.59
N ASN A 62 10.55 -9.24 0.31
CA ASN A 62 10.37 -9.66 1.71
C ASN A 62 9.00 -9.34 2.30
N ASN A 63 8.13 -8.61 1.62
CA ASN A 63 6.85 -8.18 2.15
C ASN A 63 5.77 -8.06 1.04
N LEU A 64 4.62 -7.49 1.39
CA LEU A 64 3.70 -6.89 0.43
C LEU A 64 4.32 -5.60 -0.14
N GLU A 65 3.91 -5.23 -1.35
CA GLU A 65 4.37 -4.03 -2.03
C GLU A 65 3.19 -3.14 -2.41
N LEU A 66 3.30 -1.86 -2.10
CA LEU A 66 2.38 -0.85 -2.61
C LEU A 66 2.80 -0.51 -4.05
N GLU A 67 1.91 -0.72 -5.02
CA GLU A 67 2.22 -0.38 -6.40
C GLU A 67 2.32 1.15 -6.56
N LYS A 68 3.27 1.63 -7.37
CA LYS A 68 3.67 3.04 -7.45
C LYS A 68 2.58 3.99 -7.93
N SER A 69 1.62 3.52 -8.71
CA SER A 69 0.47 4.31 -9.20
C SER A 69 -0.66 4.43 -8.17
N SER A 70 -0.53 3.79 -7.01
CA SER A 70 -1.52 3.84 -5.95
C SER A 70 -1.69 5.26 -5.40
N VAL A 71 -2.96 5.64 -5.21
CA VAL A 71 -3.37 6.82 -4.45
C VAL A 71 -3.94 6.34 -3.13
N MET A 72 -3.40 6.83 -2.01
CA MET A 72 -3.67 6.30 -0.67
C MET A 72 -5.09 6.62 -0.18
N PRO A 73 -5.66 5.81 0.73
CA PRO A 73 -7.09 5.81 1.01
C PRO A 73 -7.61 7.06 1.75
N ASN A 74 -6.71 7.88 2.28
CA ASN A 74 -7.00 9.18 2.89
C ASN A 74 -7.32 10.28 1.86
N GLU A 75 -6.99 10.06 0.59
CA GLU A 75 -7.30 10.97 -0.51
C GLU A 75 -8.67 10.66 -1.12
N GLU A 76 -9.31 11.68 -1.69
CA GLU A 76 -10.59 11.50 -2.38
C GLU A 76 -10.40 10.70 -3.67
N ASN A 77 -11.37 9.83 -3.98
CA ASN A 77 -11.37 8.99 -5.17
C ASN A 77 -10.15 8.04 -5.25
N SER A 78 -9.43 7.82 -4.16
CA SER A 78 -8.22 6.99 -4.07
C SER A 78 -8.33 5.63 -4.78
N THR A 79 -7.27 5.15 -5.42
CA THR A 79 -7.20 3.76 -5.89
C THR A 79 -5.91 3.15 -5.39
N VAL A 80 -6.01 2.14 -4.54
CA VAL A 80 -4.87 1.47 -3.90
C VAL A 80 -4.66 0.12 -4.54
N ILE A 81 -3.42 -0.23 -4.88
CA ILE A 81 -3.05 -1.52 -5.45
C ILE A 81 -1.95 -2.13 -4.59
N ILE A 82 -2.21 -3.31 -4.03
CA ILE A 82 -1.27 -4.04 -3.19
C ILE A 82 -0.90 -5.35 -3.87
N LEU A 83 0.39 -5.53 -4.08
CA LEU A 83 0.97 -6.73 -4.66
C LEU A 83 1.47 -7.65 -3.55
N GLY A 84 1.33 -8.96 -3.73
CA GLY A 84 1.91 -9.94 -2.83
C GLY A 84 2.19 -11.26 -3.52
N HIS A 85 3.23 -11.96 -3.06
CA HIS A 85 3.52 -13.30 -3.54
C HIS A 85 2.52 -14.31 -2.98
N SER A 86 2.29 -15.33 -3.78
CA SER A 86 1.71 -16.62 -3.40
C SER A 86 2.71 -17.73 -3.74
N GLY A 87 2.55 -18.91 -3.15
CA GLY A 87 3.38 -20.09 -3.34
C GLY A 87 4.03 -20.57 -2.05
N TYR A 88 5.19 -21.22 -2.18
CA TYR A 88 5.84 -21.93 -1.09
C TYR A 88 6.96 -21.14 -0.40
N ASN A 89 7.31 -19.96 -0.93
CA ASN A 89 8.39 -19.15 -0.39
C ASN A 89 7.97 -18.45 0.91
N PHE A 90 8.93 -18.12 1.77
CA PHE A 90 8.67 -17.49 3.07
C PHE A 90 7.92 -16.14 2.99
N ASN A 91 7.97 -15.47 1.84
CA ASN A 91 7.29 -14.21 1.55
C ASN A 91 5.97 -14.39 0.80
N ALA A 92 5.44 -15.61 0.67
CA ALA A 92 4.17 -15.91 0.02
C ALA A 92 2.96 -15.57 0.91
N TYR A 93 2.72 -14.28 1.14
CA TYR A 93 1.68 -13.81 2.05
C TYR A 93 0.26 -13.97 1.51
N PHE A 94 0.07 -14.02 0.20
CA PHE A 94 -1.26 -14.01 -0.44
C PHE A 94 -1.82 -15.40 -0.78
N ASN A 95 -1.34 -16.44 -0.10
CA ASN A 95 -1.84 -17.82 -0.29
C ASN A 95 -3.31 -18.00 0.05
N ASP A 96 -3.81 -17.27 1.05
CA ASP A 96 -5.19 -17.44 1.53
C ASP A 96 -6.18 -16.56 0.76
N LEU A 97 -5.70 -15.70 -0.16
CA LEU A 97 -6.58 -14.85 -0.98
C LEU A 97 -7.50 -15.66 -1.91
N PHE A 98 -7.19 -16.93 -2.14
CA PHE A 98 -7.95 -17.86 -2.98
C PHE A 98 -9.30 -18.25 -2.36
N ASP A 99 -9.43 -18.10 -1.05
CA ASP A 99 -10.66 -18.39 -0.32
C ASP A 99 -11.60 -17.19 -0.23
N LEU A 100 -11.19 -16.02 -0.76
CA LEU A 100 -12.03 -14.82 -0.76
C LEU A 100 -13.22 -14.95 -1.69
N LYS A 101 -14.32 -14.33 -1.27
CA LYS A 101 -15.59 -14.32 -2.00
C LYS A 101 -16.09 -12.91 -2.21
N LYS A 102 -16.90 -12.74 -3.27
CA LYS A 102 -17.67 -11.51 -3.45
C LYS A 102 -18.51 -11.25 -2.19
N GLY A 103 -18.44 -10.03 -1.68
CA GLY A 103 -19.12 -9.61 -0.47
C GLY A 103 -18.24 -9.60 0.79
N ASP A 104 -17.07 -10.24 0.77
CA ASP A 104 -16.14 -10.20 1.89
C ASP A 104 -15.61 -8.79 2.16
N PHE A 105 -15.31 -8.52 3.43
CA PHE A 105 -14.78 -7.23 3.86
C PHE A 105 -13.26 -7.26 3.97
N ILE A 106 -12.64 -6.18 3.50
CA ILE A 106 -11.21 -5.91 3.62
C ILE A 106 -11.04 -4.60 4.38
N TYR A 107 -10.16 -4.59 5.37
CA TYR A 107 -9.83 -3.40 6.14
C TYR A 107 -8.40 -2.99 5.86
N LEU A 108 -8.23 -1.73 5.46
CA LEU A 108 -6.93 -1.11 5.27
C LEU A 108 -6.72 -0.07 6.37
N LYS A 109 -5.75 -0.29 7.26
CA LYS A 109 -5.36 0.68 8.28
C LYS A 109 -4.21 1.53 7.76
N TYR A 110 -4.39 2.84 7.79
CA TYR A 110 -3.40 3.80 7.33
C TYR A 110 -3.57 5.14 8.06
N LEU A 111 -2.47 5.73 8.51
CA LEU A 111 -2.44 6.97 9.31
C LEU A 111 -3.41 6.97 10.50
N GLY A 112 -3.52 5.83 11.19
CA GLY A 112 -4.39 5.67 12.37
C GLY A 112 -5.89 5.59 12.05
N LYS A 113 -6.29 5.60 10.77
CA LYS A 113 -7.66 5.39 10.33
C LYS A 113 -7.84 4.00 9.73
N THR A 114 -9.05 3.46 9.82
CA THR A 114 -9.42 2.20 9.16
C THR A 114 -10.36 2.52 8.00
N TYR A 115 -10.01 2.05 6.81
CA TYR A 115 -10.81 2.17 5.60
C TYR A 115 -11.39 0.80 5.26
N THR A 116 -12.69 0.73 5.08
CA THR A 116 -13.40 -0.52 4.83
C THR A 116 -13.71 -0.65 3.35
N TYR A 117 -13.45 -1.83 2.80
CA TYR A 117 -13.72 -2.18 1.41
C TYR A 117 -14.55 -3.45 1.37
N LYS A 118 -15.37 -3.60 0.34
CA LYS A 118 -16.15 -4.81 0.06
C LYS A 118 -15.75 -5.38 -1.29
N VAL A 119 -15.40 -6.67 -1.32
CA VAL A 119 -15.04 -7.36 -2.57
C VAL A 119 -16.26 -7.41 -3.48
N PHE A 120 -16.11 -6.95 -4.71
CA PHE A 120 -17.19 -7.03 -5.72
C PHE A 120 -16.82 -7.92 -6.91
N GLU A 121 -15.52 -8.13 -7.15
CA GLU A 121 -15.03 -8.90 -8.29
C GLU A 121 -13.71 -9.60 -7.99
N ILE A 122 -13.55 -10.81 -8.53
CA ILE A 122 -12.34 -11.61 -8.48
C ILE A 122 -12.12 -12.13 -9.90
N GLU A 123 -10.98 -11.78 -10.49
CA GLU A 123 -10.63 -12.16 -11.86
C GLU A 123 -9.38 -13.04 -11.90
N TYR A 124 -9.37 -14.00 -12.82
CA TYR A 124 -8.22 -14.84 -13.15
C TYR A 124 -7.74 -14.47 -14.54
N ILE A 125 -6.59 -13.80 -14.63
CA ILE A 125 -6.10 -13.15 -15.85
C ILE A 125 -4.79 -13.82 -16.26
N ASN A 126 -4.56 -14.01 -17.57
CA ASN A 126 -3.29 -14.57 -18.02
C ASN A 126 -2.15 -13.57 -17.73
N LYS A 127 -0.96 -14.06 -17.36
CA LYS A 127 0.18 -13.19 -17.01
C LYS A 127 0.71 -12.34 -18.16
N ASN A 128 0.42 -12.74 -19.41
CA ASN A 128 0.72 -11.96 -20.61
C ASN A 128 -0.36 -10.90 -20.94
N GLU A 129 -1.42 -10.82 -20.14
CA GLU A 129 -2.49 -9.83 -20.28
C GLU A 129 -2.42 -8.80 -19.15
N PHE A 130 -2.79 -7.56 -19.47
CA PHE A 130 -2.90 -6.49 -18.48
C PHE A 130 -4.29 -6.50 -17.86
N TYR A 131 -4.34 -6.55 -16.53
CA TYR A 131 -5.58 -6.27 -15.81
C TYR A 131 -5.88 -4.77 -15.88
N LYS A 132 -7.16 -4.42 -16.02
CA LYS A 132 -7.60 -3.03 -16.10
C LYS A 132 -7.82 -2.48 -14.69
N VAL A 133 -7.03 -1.48 -14.33
CA VAL A 133 -7.25 -0.70 -13.09
C VAL A 133 -8.18 0.47 -13.41
N GLN A 134 -9.24 0.61 -12.61
CA GLN A 134 -10.09 1.79 -12.63
C GLN A 134 -9.62 2.75 -11.55
N TYR A 135 -8.88 3.77 -11.97
CA TYR A 135 -8.43 4.84 -11.08
C TYR A 135 -9.58 5.80 -10.75
N ASN A 136 -9.41 6.57 -9.68
CA ASN A 136 -10.36 7.61 -9.25
C ASN A 136 -11.75 7.07 -8.82
N LYS A 137 -11.80 5.88 -8.22
CA LYS A 137 -13.05 5.18 -7.86
C LYS A 137 -13.20 4.75 -6.40
N ASN A 138 -12.27 5.12 -5.51
CA ASN A 138 -12.23 4.58 -4.13
C ASN A 138 -12.09 3.06 -4.10
N TYR A 139 -11.21 2.51 -4.94
CA TYR A 139 -11.01 1.06 -5.07
C TYR A 139 -9.75 0.57 -4.38
N LEU A 140 -9.77 -0.70 -4.01
CA LEU A 140 -8.64 -1.48 -3.54
C LEU A 140 -8.49 -2.71 -4.43
N TYR A 141 -7.29 -2.89 -4.96
CA TYR A 141 -6.89 -4.05 -5.74
C TYR A 141 -5.87 -4.87 -4.95
N LEU A 142 -6.12 -6.17 -4.78
CA LEU A 142 -5.12 -7.13 -4.31
C LEU A 142 -4.71 -8.01 -5.47
N VAL A 143 -3.41 -8.11 -5.74
CA VAL A 143 -2.88 -8.83 -6.90
C VAL A 143 -1.84 -9.86 -6.48
N THR A 144 -2.00 -11.08 -6.98
CA THR A 144 -1.06 -12.19 -6.74
C THR A 144 -0.98 -13.14 -7.92
N CYS A 145 0.04 -13.99 -7.95
CA CYS A 145 0.08 -15.11 -8.90
C CYS A 145 -0.95 -16.17 -8.51
N ASP A 146 -1.56 -16.86 -9.47
CA ASP A 146 -2.42 -18.00 -9.18
C ASP A 146 -1.57 -19.19 -8.69
N LEU A 147 -1.98 -19.80 -7.56
CA LEU A 147 -1.33 -20.93 -6.88
C LEU A 147 -1.49 -22.24 -7.65
N TYR A 148 -2.61 -22.39 -8.37
CA TYR A 148 -2.99 -23.62 -9.05
C TYR A 148 -2.67 -23.54 -10.54
N ASN A 149 -2.69 -22.34 -11.12
CA ASN A 149 -2.30 -22.11 -12.50
C ASN A 149 -1.25 -21.00 -12.62
N PHE A 150 0.02 -21.39 -12.65
CA PHE A 150 1.13 -20.42 -12.70
C PHE A 150 1.18 -19.54 -13.95
N SER A 151 0.39 -19.81 -15.00
CA SER A 151 0.24 -18.89 -16.13
C SER A 151 -0.74 -17.75 -15.88
N LYS A 152 -1.47 -17.78 -14.75
CA LYS A 152 -2.47 -16.79 -14.37
C LYS A 152 -2.05 -15.97 -13.14
N GLN A 153 -2.71 -14.83 -13.02
CA GLN A 153 -2.71 -13.96 -11.84
C GLN A 153 -4.15 -13.75 -11.38
N ILE A 154 -4.31 -13.53 -10.09
CA ILE A 154 -5.58 -13.20 -9.46
C ILE A 154 -5.61 -11.72 -9.17
N VAL A 155 -6.72 -11.09 -9.51
CA VAL A 155 -7.00 -9.68 -9.22
C VAL A 155 -8.31 -9.60 -8.45
N ILE A 156 -8.22 -9.26 -7.17
CA ILE A 156 -9.38 -9.02 -6.30
C ILE A 156 -9.67 -7.53 -6.31
N LYS A 157 -10.88 -7.15 -6.70
CA LYS A 157 -11.32 -5.76 -6.75
C LYS A 157 -12.36 -5.51 -5.68
N SER A 158 -12.16 -4.43 -4.92
CA SER A 158 -13.00 -4.05 -3.80
C SER A 158 -13.31 -2.56 -3.81
N SER A 159 -14.52 -2.19 -3.42
CA SER A 159 -14.95 -0.79 -3.36
C SER A 159 -15.03 -0.32 -1.91
N LYS A 160 -14.56 0.89 -1.63
CA LYS A 160 -14.70 1.54 -0.32
C LYS A 160 -16.19 1.71 0.00
N ILE A 161 -16.56 1.52 1.27
CA ILE A 161 -17.93 1.70 1.79
C ILE A 161 -18.02 2.79 2.84
#